data_AF-K1PIX7-F1
#
_entry.id   AF-K1PIX7-F1
#
_cell.length_a   1.000
_cell.length_b   1.000
_cell.length_c   1.000
_cell.angle_alpha   90.00
_cell.angle_beta   90.00
_cell.angle_gamma   90.00
#
_symmetry.space_group_name_H-M   'P 1'
#
loop_
_entity.id
_entity.type
_entity.pdbx_description
1 polymer ?
#
loop_
_entity_poly.entity_id
_entity_poly.type
_entity_poly.pdbx_seq_one_letter_code
_entity_poly.pdbx_strand_id
1 'polypeptide(L)'
;MEQKIDNAVIFVVDSSNRDRLAESCNELAKLVQEKELKEASLLIFANKQDVDNCISIESITENFGLFKLCCNRSWHIQACDVKSGLGLQDGIEWLSRQMVAAGASEFA
;
A
#
# COMPACT_ATOMS: atom_id res chain seq x y z
N MET A 1 15.98 -12.42 -23.14
CA MET A 1 15.48 -11.26 -22.37
C MET A 1 14.75 -11.84 -21.18
N GLU A 2 15.25 -11.63 -19.96
CA GLU A 2 14.42 -11.86 -18.77
C GLU A 2 13.30 -10.83 -18.84
N GLN A 3 12.04 -11.29 -18.87
CA GLN A 3 10.91 -10.38 -18.67
C GLN A 3 11.02 -9.86 -17.25
N LYS A 4 11.20 -8.56 -17.09
CA LYS A 4 11.14 -7.91 -15.79
C LYS A 4 9.66 -7.88 -15.39
N ILE A 5 9.26 -8.78 -14.51
CA ILE A 5 7.91 -8.73 -13.93
C ILE A 5 7.91 -7.54 -12.97
N ASP A 6 7.09 -6.53 -13.27
CA ASP A 6 6.87 -5.42 -12.36
C ASP A 6 6.20 -5.95 -11.09
N ASN A 7 6.97 -5.99 -10.01
CA ASN A 7 6.50 -6.49 -8.74
C ASN A 7 5.47 -5.52 -8.15
N ALA A 8 4.44 -6.06 -7.51
CA ALA A 8 3.45 -5.30 -6.76
C ALA A 8 3.39 -5.84 -5.33
N VAL A 9 3.27 -4.93 -4.37
CA VAL A 9 3.08 -5.27 -2.97
C VAL A 9 1.75 -4.71 -2.51
N ILE A 10 0.94 -5.57 -1.90
CA ILE A 10 -0.26 -5.17 -1.16
C ILE A 10 0.05 -5.36 0.33
N PHE A 11 0.01 -4.26 1.09
CA PHE A 11 0.18 -4.26 2.53
C PHE A 11 -1.16 -3.91 3.19
N VAL A 12 -1.61 -4.69 4.15
CA VAL A 12 -2.92 -4.48 4.80
C VAL A 12 -2.72 -4.10 6.25
N VAL A 13 -3.21 -2.92 6.63
CA VAL A 13 -3.25 -2.41 8.00
C VAL A 13 -4.64 -2.68 8.58
N ASP A 14 -4.69 -3.29 9.76
CA ASP A 14 -5.92 -3.35 10.55
C ASP A 14 -6.13 -2.03 11.30
N SER A 15 -6.91 -1.12 10.72
CA SER A 15 -7.14 0.22 11.28
C SER A 15 -7.94 0.23 12.58
N SER A 16 -8.55 -0.90 12.97
CA SER A 16 -9.23 -1.00 14.27
C SER A 16 -8.26 -1.26 15.43
N ASN A 17 -7.03 -1.71 15.14
CA ASN A 17 -6.08 -2.16 16.16
C ASN A 17 -4.99 -1.11 16.41
N ARG A 18 -5.29 -0.16 17.31
CA ARG A 18 -4.38 0.94 17.67
C ARG A 18 -3.08 0.45 18.32
N ASP A 19 -3.17 -0.58 19.16
CA ASP A 19 -2.02 -1.11 19.90
C ASP A 19 -0.96 -1.72 18.97
N ARG A 20 -1.38 -2.23 17.82
CA ARG A 20 -0.50 -2.85 16.81
C ARG A 20 -0.14 -1.93 15.65
N LEU A 21 -0.53 -0.65 15.72
CA LEU A 21 -0.22 0.32 14.66
C LEU A 21 1.29 0.53 14.54
N ALA A 22 2.01 0.62 15.67
CA ALA A 22 3.46 0.77 15.69
C ALA A 22 4.19 -0.48 15.13
N GLU A 23 3.68 -1.68 15.43
CA GLU A 23 4.18 -2.94 14.86
C GLU A 23 4.02 -2.92 13.33
N SER A 24 2.85 -2.54 12.84
CA SER A 24 2.54 -2.45 11.40
C SER A 24 3.45 -1.45 10.69
N CYS A 25 3.74 -0.30 11.31
CA CYS A 25 4.67 0.69 10.81
C CYS A 25 6.09 0.11 10.67
N ASN A 26 6.55 -0.63 11.67
CA ASN A 26 7.88 -1.24 11.67
C ASN A 26 8.00 -2.32 10.58
N GLU A 27 6.98 -3.15 10.41
CA GLU A 27 6.96 -4.17 9.35
C GLU A 27 6.92 -3.54 7.96
N LEU A 28 6.13 -2.47 7.76
CA LEU A 28 6.14 -1.74 6.50
C LEU A 28 7.52 -1.14 6.21
N ALA A 29 8.17 -0.56 7.22
CA ALA A 29 9.50 0.02 7.06
C ALA A 29 10.55 -1.01 6.66
N LYS A 30 10.49 -2.24 7.21
CA LYS A 30 11.34 -3.36 6.79
C LYS A 30 11.05 -3.75 5.35
N LEU A 31 9.77 -3.94 5.00
CA LEU A 31 9.33 -4.31 3.67
C LEU A 31 9.81 -3.31 2.60
N VAL A 32 9.75 -2.01 2.89
CA VAL A 32 10.19 -0.97 1.95
C VAL A 32 11.71 -1.00 1.72
N GLN A 33 12.49 -1.53 2.66
CA GLN A 33 13.94 -1.66 2.55
C GLN A 33 14.38 -2.92 1.79
N GLU A 34 13.47 -3.87 1.53
CA GLU A 34 13.79 -5.09 0.79
C GLU A 34 14.20 -4.78 -0.65
N LYS A 35 15.41 -5.21 -1.03
CA LYS A 35 16.01 -4.89 -2.33
C LYS A 35 15.19 -5.42 -3.51
N GLU A 36 14.59 -6.60 -3.35
CA GLU A 36 13.76 -7.24 -4.36
C GLU A 36 12.43 -6.51 -4.61
N LEU A 37 11.99 -5.70 -3.63
CA LEU A 37 10.74 -4.94 -3.68
C LEU A 37 10.97 -3.46 -3.99
N LYS A 38 12.22 -3.03 -4.19
CA LYS A 38 12.57 -1.61 -4.34
C LYS A 38 11.74 -0.89 -5.41
N GLU A 39 11.60 -1.53 -6.56
CA GLU A 39 10.88 -1.02 -7.73
C GLU A 39 9.38 -1.40 -7.71
N ALA A 40 8.92 -2.12 -6.69
CA ALA A 40 7.55 -2.58 -6.63
C ALA A 40 6.58 -1.44 -6.28
N SER A 41 5.45 -1.39 -6.98
CA SER A 41 4.35 -0.50 -6.58
C SER A 41 3.72 -0.99 -5.28
N LEU A 42 3.49 -0.08 -4.34
CA LEU A 42 3.00 -0.40 -3.00
C LEU A 42 1.58 0.11 -2.80
N LEU A 43 0.62 -0.81 -2.73
CA LEU A 43 -0.74 -0.51 -2.30
C LEU A 43 -0.87 -0.82 -0.80
N ILE A 44 -1.33 0.15 -0.03
CA ILE A 44 -1.63 0.00 1.40
C ILE A 44 -3.15 0.03 1.57
N PHE A 45 -3.74 -1.04 2.09
CA PHE A 45 -5.13 -1.03 2.52
C PHE A 45 -5.21 -0.65 4.00
N ALA A 46 -5.91 0.45 4.30
CA ALA A 46 -6.37 0.76 5.65
C ALA A 46 -7.71 0.04 5.85
N ASN A 47 -7.67 -1.19 6.36
CA ASN A 47 -8.81 -2.08 6.47
C ASN A 47 -9.60 -1.84 7.78
N LYS A 48 -10.86 -2.27 7.78
CA LYS A 48 -11.83 -2.12 8.88
C LYS A 48 -12.24 -0.68 9.16
N GLN A 49 -12.41 0.11 8.09
CA GLN A 49 -12.91 1.49 8.18
C GLN A 49 -14.40 1.56 8.55
N ASP A 50 -15.09 0.42 8.59
CA ASP A 50 -16.46 0.26 9.10
C ASP A 50 -16.53 0.31 10.64
N VAL A 51 -15.41 0.11 11.34
CA VAL A 51 -15.37 0.03 12.80
C VAL A 51 -15.33 1.42 13.42
N ASP A 52 -16.19 1.66 14.41
CA ASP A 52 -16.19 2.89 15.20
C ASP A 52 -14.82 3.16 15.83
N ASN A 53 -14.38 4.41 15.77
CA ASN A 53 -13.06 4.84 16.25
C ASN A 53 -11.88 4.10 15.60
N CYS A 54 -12.03 3.56 14.38
CA CYS A 54 -10.89 3.13 13.58
C CYS A 54 -9.92 4.30 13.32
N ILE A 55 -8.70 3.97 12.93
CA ILE A 55 -7.69 4.95 12.57
C ILE A 55 -7.92 5.38 11.13
N SER A 56 -8.00 6.69 10.90
CA SER A 56 -8.20 7.25 9.56
C SER A 56 -6.96 7.08 8.67
N ILE A 57 -7.15 7.15 7.36
CA ILE A 57 -6.05 7.07 6.39
C ILE A 57 -5.02 8.19 6.58
N GLU A 58 -5.47 9.40 6.96
CA GLU A 58 -4.60 10.55 7.23
C GLU A 58 -3.72 10.25 8.45
N SER A 59 -4.34 9.75 9.52
CA SER A 59 -3.62 9.37 10.74
C SER A 59 -2.60 8.26 10.46
N ILE A 60 -2.95 7.23 9.68
CA ILE A 60 -1.99 6.18 9.30
C ILE A 60 -0.85 6.76 8.48
N THR A 61 -1.17 7.62 7.50
CA THR A 61 -0.19 8.27 6.62
C THR A 61 0.83 9.07 7.41
N GLU A 62 0.37 9.84 8.40
CA GLU A 62 1.20 10.63 9.30
C GLU A 62 2.03 9.75 10.24
N ASN A 63 1.39 8.79 10.94
CA ASN A 63 2.06 7.92 11.91
C ASN A 63 3.16 7.07 11.25
N PHE A 64 2.94 6.62 10.01
CA PHE A 64 3.92 5.82 9.28
C PHE A 64 4.94 6.69 8.53
N GLY A 65 4.72 8.00 8.47
CA GLY A 65 5.55 8.92 7.70
C GLY A 65 5.64 8.54 6.22
N LEU A 66 4.53 8.10 5.61
CA LEU A 66 4.53 7.45 4.29
C LEU A 66 5.16 8.31 3.19
N PHE A 67 4.96 9.63 3.22
CA PHE A 67 5.60 10.54 2.27
C PHE A 67 7.12 10.47 2.29
N LYS A 68 7.72 10.31 3.49
CA LYS A 68 9.16 10.17 3.66
C LYS A 68 9.62 8.75 3.40
N LEU A 69 8.89 7.77 3.93
CA LEU A 69 9.23 6.35 3.83
C LEU A 69 9.21 5.86 2.37
N CYS A 70 8.22 6.32 1.58
CA CYS A 70 7.97 5.89 0.22
C CYS A 70 8.32 6.96 -0.83
N CYS A 71 9.17 7.95 -0.51
CA CYS A 71 9.43 9.12 -1.36
C CYS A 71 9.94 8.80 -2.78
N ASN A 72 10.59 7.65 -2.96
CA ASN A 72 11.15 7.19 -4.24
C ASN A 72 10.41 5.96 -4.80
N ARG A 73 9.16 5.75 -4.42
CA ARG A 73 8.35 4.58 -4.81
C ARG A 73 6.96 5.03 -5.22
N SER A 74 6.33 4.36 -6.20
CA SER A 74 4.88 4.54 -6.44
C SER A 74 4.10 3.85 -5.32
N TRP A 75 3.28 4.63 -4.60
CA TRP A 75 2.49 4.11 -3.50
C TRP A 75 1.11 4.75 -3.44
N HIS A 76 0.17 4.04 -2.83
CA HIS A 76 -1.18 4.54 -2.56
C HIS A 76 -1.72 3.90 -1.29
N ILE A 77 -2.51 4.67 -0.54
CA ILE A 77 -3.27 4.16 0.61
C ILE A 77 -4.76 4.28 0.31
N GLN A 78 -5.47 3.18 0.49
CA GLN A 78 -6.90 3.07 0.22
C GLN A 78 -7.64 2.64 1.49
N ALA A 79 -8.63 3.44 1.89
CA ALA A 79 -9.59 3.05 2.92
C ALA A 79 -10.42 1.87 2.41
N CYS A 80 -10.56 0.81 3.21
CA CYS A 80 -11.42 -0.31 2.85
C CYS A 80 -12.12 -0.97 4.03
N ASP A 81 -13.20 -1.67 3.70
CA ASP A 81 -13.77 -2.72 4.53
C ASP A 81 -13.82 -3.99 3.68
N VAL A 82 -12.93 -4.93 4.00
CA VAL A 82 -12.82 -6.21 3.30
C VAL A 82 -14.12 -7.03 3.39
N LYS A 83 -14.91 -6.89 4.46
CA LYS A 83 -16.13 -7.70 4.64
C LYS A 83 -17.24 -7.28 3.68
N SER A 84 -17.46 -5.97 3.51
CA SER A 84 -18.41 -5.46 2.52
C SER A 84 -17.82 -5.37 1.11
N GLY A 85 -16.50 -5.37 0.98
CA GLY A 85 -15.78 -5.16 -0.26
C GLY A 85 -15.57 -3.69 -0.63
N LEU A 86 -16.02 -2.76 0.21
CA LEU A 86 -15.88 -1.32 -0.03
C LEU A 86 -14.40 -0.93 -0.12
N GLY A 87 -14.05 -0.15 -1.14
CA GLY A 87 -12.68 0.35 -1.35
C GLY A 87 -11.69 -0.68 -1.92
N LEU A 88 -12.05 -1.97 -2.00
CA LEU A 88 -11.15 -2.99 -2.57
C LEU A 88 -10.93 -2.78 -4.05
N GLN A 89 -12.01 -2.56 -4.80
CA GLN A 89 -11.93 -2.36 -6.25
C GLN A 89 -11.09 -1.12 -6.58
N ASP A 90 -11.29 -0.01 -5.86
CA ASP A 90 -10.56 1.24 -6.10
C ASP A 90 -9.04 1.05 -5.91
N GLY A 91 -8.64 0.37 -4.83
CA GLY A 91 -7.23 0.08 -4.57
C GLY A 91 -6.61 -0.83 -5.62
N ILE A 92 -7.32 -1.90 -6.02
CA ILE A 92 -6.85 -2.82 -7.06
C ILE A 92 -6.81 -2.14 -8.44
N GLU A 93 -7.76 -1.27 -8.75
CA GLU A 93 -7.76 -0.51 -9.99
C GLU A 93 -6.57 0.45 -10.05
N TRP A 94 -6.25 1.13 -8.94
CA TRP A 94 -5.03 1.93 -8.85
C TRP A 94 -3.80 1.10 -9.17
N LEU A 95 -3.67 -0.08 -8.53
CA LEU A 95 -2.50 -0.95 -8.71
C LEU A 95 -2.40 -1.47 -10.15
N SER A 96 -3.51 -1.89 -10.74
CA SER A 96 -3.60 -2.32 -12.14
C SER A 96 -3.10 -1.24 -13.09
N ARG A 97 -3.50 0.02 -12.89
CA ARG A 97 -3.02 1.16 -13.68
C ARG A 97 -1.52 1.38 -13.54
N GLN A 98 -0.95 1.21 -12.33
CA GLN A 98 0.50 1.31 -12.14
C GLN A 98 1.26 0.23 -12.92
N MET A 99 0.77 -1.01 -12.89
CA MET A 99 1.40 -2.12 -13.61
C MET A 99 1.34 -1.94 -15.14
N VAL A 100 0.23 -1.43 -15.67
CA VAL A 100 0.13 -1.12 -17.11
C VAL A 100 1.07 0.02 -17.51
N ALA A 101 1.17 1.08 -16.71
CA ALA A 101 2.05 2.21 -16.98
C ALA A 101 3.54 1.79 -16.98
N ALA A 102 3.93 0.93 -16.06
CA ALA A 102 5.29 0.40 -15.99
C ALA A 102 5.63 -0.44 -17.24
N GLY A 103 4.74 -1.36 -17.65
CA GLY A 103 4.92 -2.17 -18.85
C GLY A 103 4.89 -1.35 -20.16
N ALA A 104 4.16 -0.23 -20.23
CA ALA A 104 4.17 0.66 -21.38
C ALA A 104 5.49 1.42 -21.55
N SER A 105 6.22 1.67 -20.45
CA SER A 105 7.52 2.33 -20.49
C SER A 105 8.63 1.48 -21.10
N GLU A 106 8.44 0.15 -21.17
CA GLU A 106 9.43 -0.79 -21.72
C GLU A 106 9.48 -0.79 -23.27
N PHE A 107 8.49 -0.15 -23.92
CA PHE A 107 8.35 -0.10 -25.38
C PHE A 107 8.50 1.30 -25.98
N ALA A 108 8.84 2.30 -25.17
CA ALA A 108 9.08 3.69 -25.58
C ALA A 108 10.58 4.02 -25.56
#